data_AF-A0A318E1W7-F1
#
_entry.id   AF-A0A318E1W7-F1
#
_cell.length_a   1.000
_cell.length_b   1.000
_cell.length_c   1.000
_cell.angle_alpha   90.00
_cell.angle_beta   90.00
_cell.angle_gamma   90.00
#
_symmetry.space_group_name_H-M   'P 1'
#
loop_
_entity.id
_entity.type
_entity.pdbx_description
1 polymer ?
#
loop_
_entity_poly.entity_id
_entity_poly.type
_entity_poly.pdbx_seq_one_letter_code
_entity_poly.pdbx_strand_id
1 'polypeptide(L)'
;MVIIINNIIELLTTKIPLGNWVENFINFLINNFGGPLNAFSSLIESIVGGVETVLAFPHPLVFIAIFAAIAWKLKGKRMALFVTLGLSLVLNIEMWDPLIITLASIITSVLIALIIGIPVGIIKAHNRVVDLITRPILDFMQTIPPSLN
;
A
#
# COMPACT_ATOMS: atom_id res chain seq x y z
N MET A 1 36.71 -35.87 -18.44
CA MET A 1 35.32 -35.99 -17.95
C MET A 1 35.02 -34.99 -16.82
N VAL A 2 35.79 -34.96 -15.73
CA VAL A 2 35.60 -34.00 -14.60
C VAL A 2 35.77 -32.52 -14.99
N ILE A 3 36.71 -32.19 -15.87
CA ILE A 3 36.94 -30.80 -16.35
C ILE A 3 35.73 -30.26 -17.14
N ILE A 4 35.08 -31.12 -17.93
CA ILE A 4 33.89 -30.74 -18.72
C ILE A 4 32.71 -30.47 -17.79
N ILE A 5 32.56 -31.28 -16.74
CA ILE A 5 31.52 -31.11 -15.71
C ILE A 5 31.72 -29.80 -14.94
N ASN A 6 32.95 -29.45 -14.57
CA ASN A 6 33.26 -28.21 -13.86
C ASN A 6 32.99 -26.95 -14.70
N ASN A 7 33.35 -26.97 -16.00
CA ASN A 7 33.06 -25.84 -16.91
C ASN A 7 31.55 -25.66 -17.15
N ILE A 8 30.77 -26.75 -17.18
CA ILE A 8 29.30 -26.68 -17.28
C ILE A 8 28.70 -26.11 -15.99
N ILE A 9 29.21 -26.50 -14.81
CA ILE A 9 28.78 -25.94 -13.53
C ILE A 9 29.12 -24.44 -13.43
N GLU A 10 30.26 -24.01 -13.96
CA GLU A 10 30.67 -22.60 -13.99
C GLU A 10 29.80 -21.75 -14.95
N LEU A 11 29.39 -22.31 -16.09
CA LEU A 11 28.41 -21.72 -17.01
C LEU A 11 26.98 -21.68 -16.44
N LEU A 12 26.63 -22.63 -15.57
CA LEU A 12 25.32 -22.67 -14.89
C LEU A 12 25.29 -21.82 -13.61
N THR A 13 26.44 -21.46 -13.04
CA THR A 13 26.57 -20.60 -11.84
C THR A 13 26.92 -19.15 -12.17
N THR A 14 27.14 -18.80 -13.44
CA THR A 14 27.26 -17.41 -13.90
C THR A 14 25.92 -16.72 -13.72
N LYS A 15 25.75 -16.07 -12.56
CA LYS A 15 24.52 -15.34 -12.22
C LYS A 15 24.27 -14.27 -13.28
N ILE A 16 23.14 -14.36 -13.98
CA ILE A 16 22.70 -13.28 -14.87
C ILE A 16 22.63 -12.00 -14.02
N PRO A 17 23.31 -10.90 -14.41
CA PRO A 17 23.39 -9.69 -13.61
C PRO A 17 22.10 -8.84 -13.72
N LEU A 18 20.94 -9.48 -13.49
CA LEU A 18 19.62 -8.84 -13.53
C LEU A 18 19.54 -7.66 -12.57
N GLY A 19 20.18 -7.76 -11.40
CA GLY A 19 20.24 -6.67 -10.42
C GLY A 19 20.84 -5.39 -11.01
N ASN A 20 22.00 -5.48 -11.66
CA ASN A 20 22.66 -4.33 -12.27
C ASN A 20 21.85 -3.72 -13.42
N TRP A 21 21.14 -4.56 -14.20
CA TRP A 21 20.27 -4.07 -15.27
C TRP A 21 19.06 -3.31 -14.72
N VAL A 22 18.41 -3.85 -13.68
CA VAL A 22 17.28 -3.22 -13.01
C VAL A 22 17.72 -1.92 -12.31
N GLU A 23 18.85 -1.93 -11.61
CA GLU A 23 19.39 -0.74 -10.94
C GLU A 23 19.70 0.37 -11.95
N ASN A 24 20.38 0.05 -13.05
CA ASN A 24 20.65 1.03 -14.11
C ASN A 24 19.37 1.60 -14.72
N PHE A 25 18.34 0.76 -14.89
CA PHE A 25 17.04 1.20 -15.39
C PHE A 25 16.30 2.11 -14.38
N ILE A 26 16.32 1.77 -13.09
CA ILE A 26 15.76 2.61 -12.02
C ILE A 26 16.48 3.96 -11.96
N ASN A 27 17.81 3.95 -12.01
CA ASN A 27 18.62 5.16 -12.01
C ASN A 27 18.33 6.04 -13.23
N PHE A 28 18.14 5.43 -14.41
CA PHE A 28 17.68 6.15 -15.60
C PHE A 28 16.32 6.82 -15.36
N LEU A 29 15.36 6.13 -14.75
CA LEU A 29 14.05 6.71 -14.45
C LEU A 29 14.14 7.86 -13.44
N ILE A 30 14.89 7.70 -12.34
CA ILE A 30 15.04 8.75 -11.32
C ILE A 30 15.75 9.98 -11.92
N ASN A 31 16.79 9.79 -12.73
CA ASN A 31 17.55 10.90 -13.29
C ASN A 31 16.78 11.67 -14.37
N ASN A 32 15.94 11.01 -15.16
CA ASN A 32 15.19 11.65 -16.26
C ASN A 32 13.76 12.06 -15.87
N PHE A 33 13.11 11.32 -14.97
CA PHE A 33 11.73 11.52 -14.53
C PHE A 33 11.61 11.92 -13.06
N GLY A 34 12.71 12.24 -12.37
CA GLY A 34 12.71 12.63 -10.96
C GLY A 34 11.76 13.78 -10.64
N GLY A 35 11.66 14.78 -11.53
CA GLY A 35 10.69 15.87 -11.37
C GLY A 35 9.23 15.37 -11.30
N PRO A 36 8.71 14.74 -12.38
CA PRO A 36 7.38 14.13 -12.37
C PRO A 36 7.14 13.11 -11.24
N LEU A 37 8.13 12.28 -10.91
CA LEU A 37 8.03 11.29 -9.84
C LEU A 37 7.90 11.97 -8.46
N ASN A 38 8.71 12.98 -8.18
CA ASN A 38 8.63 13.73 -6.93
C ASN A 38 7.32 14.50 -6.81
N ALA A 39 6.83 15.08 -7.91
CA ALA A 39 5.53 15.74 -7.95
C ALA A 39 4.40 14.74 -7.60
N PHE A 40 4.45 13.54 -8.18
CA PHE A 40 3.49 12.48 -7.87
C PHE A 40 3.57 12.02 -6.41
N SER A 41 4.77 11.80 -5.86
CA SER A 41 4.94 11.46 -4.44
C SER A 41 4.37 12.54 -3.53
N SER A 42 4.69 13.82 -3.81
CA SER A 42 4.19 14.95 -3.02
C SER A 42 2.66 15.08 -3.07
N LEU A 43 2.04 14.72 -4.19
CA LEU A 43 0.58 14.69 -4.32
C LEU A 43 -0.03 13.63 -3.40
N ILE A 44 0.52 12.41 -3.41
CA ILE A 44 0.05 11.33 -2.54
C ILE A 44 0.25 11.69 -1.06
N GLU A 45 1.44 12.20 -0.70
CA GLU A 45 1.74 12.67 0.66
C GLU A 45 0.78 13.78 1.10
N SER A 46 0.47 14.73 0.21
CA SER A 46 -0.48 15.81 0.51
C SER A 46 -1.90 15.28 0.77
N ILE A 47 -2.34 14.28 0.01
CA ILE A 47 -3.66 13.67 0.21
C ILE A 47 -3.69 12.91 1.54
N VAL A 48 -2.69 12.05 1.79
CA VAL A 48 -2.60 11.27 3.03
C VAL A 48 -2.50 12.18 4.24
N GLY A 49 -1.61 13.18 4.21
CA GLY A 49 -1.42 14.16 5.28
C GLY A 49 -2.65 15.05 5.49
N GLY A 50 -3.40 15.35 4.42
CA GLY A 50 -4.69 16.03 4.53
C GLY A 50 -5.72 15.21 5.30
N VAL A 51 -5.83 13.91 4.99
CA VAL A 51 -6.71 12.98 5.73
C VAL A 51 -6.25 12.79 7.17
N GLU A 52 -4.94 12.67 7.41
CA GLU A 52 -4.34 12.58 8.74
C GLU A 52 -4.70 13.80 9.58
N THR A 53 -4.52 15.01 9.04
CA THR A 53 -4.84 16.27 9.76
C THR A 53 -6.32 16.32 10.16
N VAL A 54 -7.22 15.89 9.28
CA VAL A 54 -8.67 15.85 9.56
C VAL A 54 -8.99 14.82 10.65
N LEU A 55 -8.33 13.65 10.64
CA LEU A 55 -8.53 12.60 11.64
C LEU A 55 -7.89 12.94 12.99
N ALA A 56 -6.78 13.66 13.00
CA ALA A 56 -6.06 14.11 14.19
C ALA A 56 -6.68 15.36 14.83
N PHE A 57 -7.53 16.09 14.12
CA PHE A 57 -8.14 17.33 14.61
C PHE A 57 -8.95 17.16 15.91
N PRO A 58 -9.80 16.13 16.06
CA PRO A 58 -10.53 15.91 17.31
C PRO A 58 -9.62 15.38 18.41
N HIS A 59 -9.83 15.84 19.65
CA HIS A 59 -9.16 15.28 20.82
C HIS A 59 -9.42 13.76 20.92
N PRO A 60 -8.44 12.92 21.30
CA PRO A 60 -8.58 11.45 21.32
C PRO A 60 -9.83 10.94 22.04
N LEU A 61 -10.15 11.54 23.19
CA LEU A 61 -11.36 11.19 23.95
C LEU A 61 -12.67 11.45 23.17
N VAL A 62 -12.73 12.53 22.40
CA VAL A 62 -13.90 12.86 21.56
C VAL A 62 -14.01 11.85 20.42
N PHE A 63 -12.89 11.48 19.80
CA PHE A 63 -12.83 10.46 18.77
C PHE A 63 -13.34 9.11 19.28
N ILE A 64 -12.86 8.66 20.46
CA ILE A 64 -13.34 7.44 21.12
C ILE A 64 -14.85 7.50 21.36
N ALA A 65 -15.36 8.63 21.88
CA ALA A 65 -16.78 8.81 22.14
C ALA A 65 -17.62 8.73 20.85
N ILE A 66 -17.15 9.33 19.75
CA ILE A 66 -17.81 9.25 18.43
C ILE A 66 -17.88 7.79 17.95
N PHE A 67 -16.76 7.08 17.94
CA PHE A 67 -16.73 5.69 17.49
C PHE A 67 -17.54 4.75 18.39
N ALA A 68 -17.54 4.99 19.71
CA ALA A 68 -18.39 4.28 20.65
C ALA A 68 -19.89 4.52 20.38
N ALA A 69 -20.29 5.77 20.09
CA ALA A 69 -21.66 6.11 19.75
C ALA A 69 -22.12 5.47 18.43
N ILE A 70 -21.24 5.46 17.41
CA ILE A 70 -21.49 4.77 16.14
C ILE A 70 -21.65 3.27 16.37
N ALA A 71 -20.73 2.65 17.10
CA ALA A 71 -20.78 1.22 17.43
C ALA A 71 -22.04 0.86 18.23
N TRP A 72 -22.45 1.72 19.16
CA TRP A 72 -23.68 1.55 19.93
C TRP A 72 -24.91 1.53 19.02
N LYS A 73 -25.00 2.48 18.08
CA LYS A 73 -26.13 2.60 17.15
C LYS A 73 -26.20 1.44 16.17
N LEU A 74 -25.06 0.90 15.72
CA LEU A 74 -25.00 -0.15 14.70
C LEU A 74 -25.12 -1.58 15.27
N LYS A 75 -24.55 -1.85 16.45
CA LYS A 75 -24.38 -3.21 16.99
C LYS A 75 -24.73 -3.32 18.48
N GLY A 76 -25.22 -2.24 19.12
CA GLY A 76 -25.67 -2.24 20.51
C GLY A 76 -24.55 -2.05 21.54
N LYS A 77 -24.94 -2.11 22.83
CA LYS A 77 -24.10 -1.69 23.97
C LYS A 77 -22.82 -2.51 24.15
N ARG A 78 -22.85 -3.82 23.82
CA ARG A 78 -21.68 -4.70 23.93
C ARG A 78 -20.55 -4.29 22.98
N MET A 79 -20.89 -3.98 21.73
CA MET A 79 -19.90 -3.53 20.74
C MET A 79 -19.34 -2.15 21.10
N ALA A 80 -20.20 -1.24 21.56
CA ALA A 80 -19.76 0.08 22.03
C ALA A 80 -18.72 -0.03 23.15
N LEU A 81 -18.96 -0.87 24.14
CA LEU A 81 -18.02 -1.10 25.23
C LEU A 81 -16.70 -1.70 24.73
N PHE A 82 -16.74 -2.65 23.80
CA PHE A 82 -15.54 -3.21 23.19
C PHE A 82 -14.70 -2.16 22.45
N VAL A 83 -15.35 -1.30 21.65
CA VAL A 83 -14.68 -0.21 20.92
C VAL A 83 -14.07 0.81 21.89
N THR A 84 -14.81 1.23 22.92
CA THR A 84 -14.30 2.17 23.92
C THR A 84 -13.08 1.60 24.63
N LEU A 85 -13.12 0.34 25.08
CA LEU A 85 -11.99 -0.29 25.76
C LEU A 85 -10.79 -0.47 24.83
N GLY A 86 -11.01 -0.93 23.59
CA GLY A 86 -9.94 -1.14 22.62
C GLY A 86 -9.22 0.16 22.26
N LEU A 87 -9.96 1.22 21.93
CA LEU A 87 -9.35 2.51 21.60
C LEU A 87 -8.72 3.20 22.82
N SER A 88 -9.31 3.03 24.01
CA SER A 88 -8.69 3.52 25.26
C SER A 88 -7.38 2.80 25.56
N LEU A 89 -7.28 1.50 25.24
CA LEU A 89 -6.04 0.74 25.38
C LEU A 89 -4.98 1.27 24.40
N VAL A 90 -5.34 1.50 23.14
CA VAL A 90 -4.42 2.09 22.15
C VAL A 90 -3.88 3.45 22.61
N LEU A 91 -4.76 4.28 23.19
CA LEU A 91 -4.36 5.56 23.77
C LEU A 91 -3.42 5.38 24.97
N ASN A 92 -3.65 4.36 25.80
CA ASN A 92 -2.83 4.08 26.98
C ASN A 92 -1.42 3.58 26.64
N ILE A 93 -1.25 2.86 25.54
CA ILE A 93 0.06 2.39 25.06
C ILE A 93 0.76 3.39 24.12
N GLU A 94 0.29 4.64 24.08
CA GLU A 94 0.86 5.73 23.26
C GLU A 94 0.90 5.42 21.75
N MET A 95 0.02 4.53 21.27
CA MET A 95 -0.09 4.17 19.84
C MET A 95 -1.16 4.98 19.10
N TRP A 96 -1.57 6.12 19.65
CA TRP A 96 -2.60 6.97 19.04
C TRP A 96 -2.16 7.54 17.70
N ASP A 97 -1.00 8.19 17.63
CA ASP A 97 -0.52 8.82 16.40
C ASP A 97 -0.24 7.79 15.29
N PRO A 98 0.45 6.65 15.55
CA PRO A 98 0.58 5.57 14.56
C PRO A 98 -0.76 5.01 14.07
N LEU A 99 -1.77 4.92 14.95
CA LEU A 99 -3.11 4.49 14.55
C LEU A 99 -3.72 5.49 13.56
N ILE A 100 -3.64 6.79 13.83
CA ILE A 100 -4.21 7.82 12.95
C ILE A 100 -3.52 7.84 11.59
N ILE A 101 -2.19 7.73 11.55
CA ILE A 101 -1.41 7.62 10.30
C ILE A 101 -1.85 6.39 9.49
N THR A 102 -2.00 5.25 10.17
CA THR A 102 -2.44 4.00 9.52
C THR A 102 -3.85 4.13 8.97
N LEU A 103 -4.79 4.70 9.73
CA LEU A 103 -6.16 4.95 9.27
C LEU A 103 -6.19 5.92 8.09
N ALA A 104 -5.42 6.99 8.13
CA ALA A 104 -5.32 7.96 7.05
C ALA A 104 -4.82 7.32 5.76
N SER A 105 -3.78 6.48 5.85
CA SER A 105 -3.23 5.73 4.72
C SER A 105 -4.25 4.73 4.16
N ILE A 106 -4.94 3.97 5.02
CA ILE A 106 -5.97 3.01 4.57
C ILE A 106 -7.12 3.73 3.88
N ILE A 107 -7.66 4.80 4.47
CA ILE A 107 -8.78 5.56 3.88
C ILE A 107 -8.36 6.14 2.53
N THR A 108 -7.20 6.77 2.46
CA THR A 108 -6.68 7.35 1.22
C THR A 108 -6.48 6.27 0.15
N SER A 109 -5.86 5.15 0.51
CA SER A 109 -5.63 4.03 -0.39
C SER A 109 -6.93 3.46 -0.96
N VAL A 110 -7.93 3.23 -0.10
CA VAL A 110 -9.24 2.72 -0.53
C VAL A 110 -9.93 3.71 -1.47
N LEU A 111 -9.91 5.02 -1.16
CA LEU A 111 -10.49 6.03 -2.03
C LEU A 111 -9.83 6.06 -3.42
N ILE A 112 -8.50 6.08 -3.47
CA ILE A 112 -7.75 6.07 -4.74
C ILE A 112 -8.01 4.77 -5.50
N ALA A 113 -8.00 3.63 -4.80
CA ALA A 113 -8.26 2.32 -5.39
C ALA A 113 -9.67 2.22 -5.97
N LEU A 114 -10.68 2.83 -5.34
CA LEU A 114 -12.04 2.87 -5.89
C LEU A 114 -12.14 3.82 -7.09
N ILE A 115 -11.55 5.01 -6.99
CA ILE A 115 -11.57 6.03 -8.06
C ILE A 115 -10.93 5.50 -9.34
N ILE A 116 -9.82 4.76 -9.23
CA ILE A 116 -9.09 4.23 -10.39
C ILE A 116 -9.58 2.83 -10.75
N GLY A 117 -9.78 1.98 -9.75
CA GLY A 117 -10.12 0.57 -9.93
C GLY A 117 -11.50 0.35 -10.53
N ILE A 118 -12.50 1.19 -10.19
CA ILE A 118 -13.84 1.06 -10.77
C ILE A 118 -13.82 1.36 -12.29
N PRO A 119 -13.31 2.52 -12.77
CA PRO A 119 -13.20 2.77 -14.21
C PRO A 119 -12.38 1.72 -14.96
N VAL A 120 -11.21 1.33 -14.42
CA VAL A 120 -10.37 0.30 -15.04
C VAL A 120 -11.11 -1.04 -15.11
N GLY A 121 -11.83 -1.42 -14.05
CA GLY A 121 -12.65 -2.62 -14.01
C GLY A 121 -13.78 -2.60 -15.05
N ILE A 122 -14.44 -1.46 -15.25
CA ILE A 122 -15.50 -1.29 -16.26
C ILE A 122 -14.91 -1.41 -17.69
N ILE A 123 -13.76 -0.78 -17.96
CA ILE A 123 -13.10 -0.85 -19.28
C ILE A 123 -12.67 -2.30 -19.57
N LYS A 124 -12.10 -2.97 -18.56
CA LYS A 124 -11.71 -4.38 -18.65
C LYS A 124 -12.88 -5.28 -19.03
N ALA A 125 -14.08 -5.03 -18.52
CA ALA A 125 -15.28 -5.82 -18.83
C ALA A 125 -15.70 -5.72 -20.30
N HIS A 126 -15.37 -4.62 -20.99
CA HIS A 126 -15.79 -4.39 -22.39
C HIS A 126 -14.67 -4.65 -23.40
N ASN A 127 -13.40 -4.64 -22.99
CA ASN A 127 -12.27 -4.79 -23.89
C ASN A 127 -11.38 -5.98 -23.53
N ARG A 128 -11.41 -7.01 -24.38
CA ARG A 128 -10.61 -8.23 -24.24
C ARG A 128 -9.10 -7.96 -24.22
N VAL A 129 -8.61 -6.95 -24.94
CA VAL A 129 -7.18 -6.58 -24.96
C VAL A 129 -6.77 -5.99 -23.61
N VAL A 130 -7.60 -5.12 -23.03
CA VAL A 130 -7.33 -4.52 -21.71
C VAL A 130 -7.33 -5.60 -20.63
N ASP A 131 -8.26 -6.56 -20.69
CA ASP A 131 -8.30 -7.70 -19.77
C ASP A 131 -7.05 -8.58 -19.86
N LEU A 132 -6.57 -8.87 -21.07
CA LEU A 132 -5.36 -9.67 -21.28
C LEU A 132 -4.09 -8.99 -20.76
N ILE A 133 -4.00 -7.65 -20.84
CA ILE A 133 -2.84 -6.89 -20.34
C ILE A 133 -2.92 -6.70 -18.82
N THR A 134 -4.09 -6.41 -18.28
CA THR A 134 -4.25 -6.13 -16.84
C THR A 134 -4.16 -7.37 -15.97
N ARG A 135 -4.54 -8.55 -16.47
CA ARG A 135 -4.42 -9.82 -15.72
C ARG A 135 -3.00 -10.11 -15.23
N PRO A 136 -1.96 -10.16 -16.08
CA PRO A 136 -0.58 -10.34 -15.62
C PRO A 136 -0.11 -9.30 -14.61
N ILE A 137 -0.53 -8.04 -14.76
CA ILE A 137 -0.16 -6.96 -13.83
C ILE A 137 -0.78 -7.22 -12.45
N LEU A 138 -2.07 -7.59 -12.41
CA LEU A 138 -2.76 -7.93 -11.18
C LEU A 138 -2.19 -9.19 -10.53
N ASP A 139 -1.85 -10.21 -11.33
CA ASP A 139 -1.21 -11.43 -10.86
C ASP A 139 0.18 -11.12 -10.27
N PHE A 140 0.94 -10.22 -10.90
CA PHE A 140 2.23 -9.76 -10.39
C PHE A 140 2.07 -9.01 -9.06
N MET A 141 1.15 -8.03 -8.98
CA MET A 141 0.87 -7.28 -7.75
C MET A 141 0.49 -8.19 -6.57
N GLN A 142 -0.13 -9.33 -6.85
CA GLN A 142 -0.58 -10.30 -5.85
C GLN A 142 0.49 -11.32 -5.45
N THR A 143 1.61 -11.41 -6.18
CA THR A 143 2.58 -12.51 -6.03
C THR A 143 4.03 -12.08 -5.79
N ILE A 144 4.38 -10.77 -5.83
CA ILE A 144 5.73 -10.31 -5.50
C ILE A 144 6.11 -10.78 -4.09
N PRO A 145 7.17 -11.59 -3.93
CA PRO A 145 7.60 -12.05 -2.62
C PRO A 145 8.26 -10.89 -1.86
N PRO A 146 7.92 -10.66 -0.58
CA PRO A 146 8.44 -9.55 0.22
C PRO A 146 9.92 -9.64 0.60
N SER A 147 10.66 -10.67 0.12
CA SER A 147 12.02 -11.00 0.57
C SER A 147 13.15 -10.45 -0.32
N LEU A 148 12.96 -9.30 -0.97
CA LEU A 148 14.02 -8.55 -1.67
C LEU A 148 14.36 -7.30 -0.84
N ASN A 149 15.07 -7.49 0.28
CA ASN A 149 15.76 -6.45 1.05
C ASN A 149 17.25 -6.79 1.12
#